data_AF-A0A0C2F945-F1
#
_entry.id   AF-A0A0C2F945-F1
#
_cell.length_a   1.000
_cell.length_b   1.000
_cell.length_c   1.000
_cell.angle_alpha   90.00
_cell.angle_beta   90.00
_cell.angle_gamma   90.00
#
_symmetry.space_group_name_H-M   'P 1'
#
loop_
_entity.id
_entity.type
_entity.pdbx_description
1 polymer ?
#
loop_
_entity_poly.entity_id
_entity_poly.type
_entity_poly.pdbx_seq_one_letter_code
_entity_poly.pdbx_strand_id
1 'polypeptide(L)'
;MDAITLADYQRGVLRNAFRSAMARGEARPLMLVACAVPAIIVPATFLAVAGRHRALRPLRYAVAVALLAYNAHQLSPLWNGPSWARTSSLNFASAYGAGLVFGWGTLWALVVLVWTNPWDGERVARRRKILPAGTKEREADVVNIDTLNIQNADNAPDEDIARSLRLGHEYYWQSFPAHASFFARFDWAIDLCLAWRGIGWSWGKTVVPNFAPPIRPHTNELVRLSSLLEGTKHGYRRQRTRAGFYRARITTILSSYLVLDICAVLMTHDPYFVVGPPPSRNKPWSEQIDQFPTPVMGAVWTPPPSPALMAMPAYLEFLYRHPHLLALHRSLLGLVGMVAALQFVLSLDQFVRVSLGTLISGKNSISTVSTAAQLWNYPSIFGSVSQVLDHGLAGFWGSTWHQTFRWAFMAPTLWLVNRGILPKGKAVCGKATEIKNMANGTNGTAKANGANGHISKRSMPQEKAHLPAITRLTGLVIAFGQSAILHAAASETALPTHTLWWGPTLFFVLSGVGVVVQGIVLPSAVMKRLPRRARQVANLLFTLGWLHATIWLFLDDTSRCGLWLFEPVPFSPTRYLICLVQGAETSSIISPAGNNRAGLSAWRWYSDDLAYWHTGKRWWETGLAI
;
A
#
# COMPACT_ATOMS: atom_id res chain seq x y z
N MET A 1 37.19 12.56 -0.96
CA MET A 1 36.22 11.53 -1.39
C MET A 1 36.26 11.52 -2.91
N ASP A 2 36.75 10.44 -3.52
CA ASP A 2 36.82 10.32 -4.98
C ASP A 2 35.43 9.94 -5.53
N ALA A 3 34.51 10.91 -5.51
CA ALA A 3 33.16 10.75 -6.05
C ALA A 3 33.14 11.11 -7.54
N ILE A 4 32.47 10.29 -8.35
CA ILE A 4 32.32 10.50 -9.79
C ILE A 4 31.07 11.34 -10.08
N THR A 5 30.02 11.15 -9.29
CA THR A 5 28.75 11.88 -9.42
C THR A 5 28.36 12.54 -8.09
N LEU A 6 27.49 13.56 -8.15
CA LEU A 6 26.92 14.16 -6.94
C LEU A 6 26.16 13.14 -6.08
N ALA A 7 25.49 12.18 -6.72
CA ALA A 7 24.80 11.10 -6.03
C ALA A 7 25.77 10.19 -5.26
N ASP A 8 26.93 9.82 -5.84
CA ASP A 8 27.94 9.02 -5.13
C ASP A 8 28.50 9.78 -3.92
N TYR A 9 28.79 11.08 -4.11
CA TYR A 9 29.23 11.95 -3.02
C TYR A 9 28.20 11.97 -1.89
N GLN A 10 26.93 12.24 -2.21
CA GLN A 10 25.88 12.37 -1.20
C GLN A 10 25.60 11.05 -0.47
N ARG A 11 25.61 9.90 -1.18
CA ARG A 11 25.47 8.59 -0.53
C ARG A 11 26.59 8.35 0.48
N GLY A 12 27.83 8.66 0.10
CA GLY A 12 29.00 8.52 0.96
C GLY A 12 28.89 9.37 2.23
N VAL A 13 28.50 10.64 2.09
CA VAL A 13 28.26 11.56 3.22
C VAL A 13 27.23 10.98 4.20
N LEU A 14 26.06 10.58 3.71
CA LEU A 14 24.95 10.13 4.54
C LEU A 14 25.23 8.79 5.23
N ARG A 15 25.79 7.81 4.50
CA ARG A 15 26.12 6.49 5.05
C ARG A 15 27.24 6.59 6.09
N ASN A 16 28.26 7.41 5.85
CA ASN A 16 29.34 7.61 6.83
C ASN A 16 28.83 8.27 8.10
N ALA A 17 28.00 9.31 7.99
CA ALA A 17 27.40 9.95 9.14
C ALA A 17 26.56 8.99 9.99
N PHE A 18 25.77 8.12 9.35
CA PHE A 18 24.99 7.11 10.06
C PHE A 18 25.86 6.09 10.78
N ARG A 19 26.94 5.59 10.15
CA ARG A 19 27.91 4.72 10.82
C ARG A 19 28.53 5.40 12.04
N SER A 20 28.92 6.66 11.91
CA SER A 20 29.47 7.44 13.02
C SER A 20 28.43 7.62 14.15
N ALA A 21 27.17 7.88 13.82
CA ALA A 21 26.08 7.99 14.80
C ALA A 21 25.78 6.65 15.50
N MET A 22 25.81 5.53 14.77
CA MET A 22 25.71 4.20 15.38
C MET A 22 26.86 3.92 16.34
N ALA A 23 28.10 4.28 15.96
CA ALA A 23 29.28 4.11 16.82
C ALA A 23 29.19 4.93 18.13
N ARG A 24 28.57 6.11 18.08
CA ARG A 24 28.29 6.95 19.26
C ARG A 24 27.04 6.53 20.05
N GLY A 25 26.23 5.61 19.52
CA GLY A 25 24.95 5.21 20.12
C GLY A 25 23.81 6.22 19.93
N GLU A 26 23.95 7.14 18.98
CA GLU A 26 22.94 8.15 18.60
C GLU A 26 21.97 7.64 17.53
N ALA A 27 22.28 6.50 16.91
CA ALA A 27 21.44 5.86 15.89
C ALA A 27 21.35 4.35 16.10
N ARG A 28 20.26 3.75 15.63
CA ARG A 28 20.02 2.30 15.63
C ARG A 28 19.75 1.82 14.21
N PRO A 29 20.24 0.63 13.83
CA PRO A 29 19.87 0.04 12.56
C PRO A 29 18.43 -0.45 12.56
N LEU A 30 17.82 -0.49 11.38
CA LEU A 30 16.49 -1.04 11.18
C LEU A 30 16.54 -2.56 11.28
N MET A 31 16.17 -3.09 12.44
CA MET A 31 16.10 -4.53 12.67
C MET A 31 14.80 -5.10 12.14
N LEU A 32 14.86 -6.17 11.33
CA LEU A 32 13.67 -6.85 10.84
C LEU A 32 12.78 -7.38 11.97
N VAL A 33 13.40 -7.88 13.03
CA VAL A 33 12.70 -8.40 14.22
C VAL A 33 11.96 -7.28 14.95
N ALA A 34 12.56 -6.09 15.07
CA ALA A 34 11.95 -4.91 15.67
C ALA A 34 10.71 -4.41 14.90
N CYS A 35 10.66 -4.70 13.59
CA CYS A 35 9.50 -4.41 12.76
C CYS A 35 8.41 -5.47 12.90
N ALA A 36 8.76 -6.74 12.68
CA ALA A 36 7.79 -7.81 12.52
C ALA A 36 7.16 -8.27 13.85
N VAL A 37 7.96 -8.39 14.92
CA VAL A 37 7.46 -8.94 16.18
C VAL A 37 6.40 -8.04 16.82
N PRO A 38 6.63 -6.74 17.00
CA PRO A 38 5.66 -5.86 17.66
C PRO A 38 4.42 -5.60 16.79
N ALA A 39 4.59 -5.44 15.47
CA ALA A 39 3.48 -5.10 14.59
C ALA A 39 2.58 -6.29 14.23
N ILE A 40 3.11 -7.53 14.25
CA ILE A 40 2.39 -8.72 13.76
C ILE A 40 2.30 -9.79 14.86
N ILE A 41 3.44 -10.24 15.39
CA ILE A 41 3.50 -11.42 16.27
C ILE A 41 2.86 -11.15 17.65
N VAL A 42 3.13 -10.00 18.25
CA VAL A 42 2.58 -9.62 19.56
C VAL A 42 1.05 -9.49 19.51
N PRO A 43 0.44 -8.71 18.58
CA PRO A 43 -1.01 -8.70 18.41
C PRO A 43 -1.59 -10.08 18.15
N ALA A 44 -1.00 -10.86 17.24
CA ALA A 44 -1.53 -12.17 16.90
C ALA A 44 -1.50 -13.16 18.09
N THR A 45 -0.40 -13.16 18.85
CA THR A 45 -0.26 -13.99 20.06
C THR A 45 -1.28 -13.57 21.11
N PHE A 46 -1.42 -12.26 21.35
CA PHE A 46 -2.39 -11.73 22.29
C PHE A 46 -3.82 -12.15 21.89
N LEU A 47 -4.20 -11.97 20.62
CA LEU A 47 -5.53 -12.34 20.13
C LEU A 47 -5.80 -13.84 20.26
N ALA A 48 -4.80 -14.68 19.98
CA ALA A 48 -4.90 -16.12 20.11
C ALA A 48 -5.12 -16.56 21.57
N VAL A 49 -4.50 -15.88 22.54
CA VAL A 49 -4.69 -16.17 23.98
C VAL A 49 -6.00 -15.57 24.50
N ALA A 50 -6.19 -14.26 24.36
CA ALA A 50 -7.35 -13.54 24.90
C ALA A 50 -8.67 -13.90 24.22
N GLY A 51 -8.63 -14.41 22.98
CA GLY A 51 -9.82 -14.89 22.30
C GLY A 51 -10.48 -16.09 22.99
N ARG A 52 -9.68 -16.98 23.60
CA ARG A 52 -10.16 -18.11 24.42
C ARG A 52 -10.63 -17.66 25.80
N HIS A 53 -9.95 -16.70 26.41
CA HIS A 53 -10.21 -16.24 27.77
C HIS A 53 -10.83 -14.84 27.78
N ARG A 54 -12.17 -14.75 27.84
CA ARG A 54 -12.92 -13.49 27.73
C ARG A 54 -12.46 -12.41 28.73
N ALA A 55 -12.03 -12.81 29.93
CA ALA A 55 -11.51 -11.93 30.97
C ALA A 55 -10.25 -11.16 30.56
N LEU A 56 -9.44 -11.70 29.63
CA LEU A 56 -8.22 -11.05 29.14
C LEU A 56 -8.47 -10.07 28.00
N ARG A 57 -9.66 -10.07 27.38
CA ARG A 57 -9.97 -9.21 26.23
C ARG A 57 -9.79 -7.72 26.50
N PRO A 58 -10.12 -7.16 27.69
CA PRO A 58 -9.86 -5.76 27.99
C PRO A 58 -8.37 -5.37 27.95
N LEU A 59 -7.45 -6.30 28.20
CA LEU A 59 -6.00 -6.04 28.15
C LEU A 59 -5.50 -5.64 26.75
N ARG A 60 -6.33 -5.81 25.71
CA ARG A 60 -6.02 -5.35 24.35
C ARG A 60 -5.66 -3.87 24.29
N TYR A 61 -6.26 -3.05 25.15
CA TYR A 61 -5.97 -1.61 25.22
C TYR A 61 -4.59 -1.36 25.82
N ALA A 62 -4.21 -2.10 26.86
CA ALA A 62 -2.87 -2.03 27.43
C ALA A 62 -1.80 -2.50 26.42
N VAL A 63 -2.08 -3.57 25.67
CA VAL A 63 -1.21 -4.03 24.58
C VAL A 63 -1.10 -2.97 23.48
N ALA A 64 -2.21 -2.34 23.09
CA ALA A 64 -2.18 -1.25 22.11
C ALA A 64 -1.34 -0.06 22.57
N VAL A 65 -1.45 0.34 23.85
CA VAL A 65 -0.63 1.40 24.44
C VAL A 65 0.85 1.00 24.46
N ALA A 66 1.17 -0.24 24.83
CA ALA A 66 2.55 -0.72 24.83
C ALA A 66 3.16 -0.74 23.42
N LEU A 67 2.39 -1.15 22.40
CA LEU A 67 2.82 -1.13 21.00
C LEU A 67 2.97 0.28 20.45
N LEU A 68 2.07 1.20 20.83
CA LEU A 68 2.20 2.61 20.50
C LEU A 68 3.47 3.20 21.11
N ALA A 69 3.72 2.96 22.40
CA ALA A 69 4.92 3.41 23.09
C ALA A 69 6.19 2.82 22.47
N TYR A 70 6.17 1.52 22.13
CA TYR A 70 7.27 0.87 21.43
C TYR A 70 7.53 1.51 20.06
N ASN A 71 6.50 1.67 19.20
CA ASN A 71 6.70 2.26 17.89
C ASN A 71 7.14 3.72 17.98
N ALA A 72 6.58 4.49 18.93
CA ALA A 72 7.03 5.86 19.21
C ALA A 72 8.50 5.88 19.64
N HIS A 73 8.93 4.92 20.46
CA HIS A 73 10.32 4.76 20.92
C HIS A 73 11.31 4.41 19.79
N GLN A 74 10.85 3.75 18.73
CA GLN A 74 11.65 3.50 17.53
C GLN A 74 11.78 4.76 16.65
N LEU A 75 10.85 5.71 16.79
CA LEU A 75 10.86 6.99 16.10
C LEU A 75 11.76 8.02 16.81
N SER A 76 12.10 9.07 16.06
CA SER A 76 13.05 10.16 16.33
C SER A 76 12.91 10.88 17.71
N PRO A 77 13.97 11.58 18.17
CA PRO A 77 13.99 12.45 19.36
C PRO A 77 12.80 13.39 19.59
N LEU A 78 12.07 13.79 18.55
CA LEU A 78 10.85 14.61 18.71
C LEU A 78 9.78 13.96 19.60
N TRP A 79 9.76 12.63 19.66
CA TRP A 79 8.77 11.86 20.43
C TRP A 79 9.28 11.42 21.81
N ASN A 80 10.60 11.32 21.99
CA ASN A 80 11.23 10.71 23.18
C ASN A 80 12.34 11.56 23.83
N GLY A 81 12.65 12.75 23.29
CA GLY A 81 13.70 13.66 23.73
C GLY A 81 15.06 13.52 23.00
N PRO A 82 15.93 14.54 23.10
CA PRO A 82 17.22 14.65 22.38
C PRO A 82 18.26 13.56 22.72
N SER A 83 18.08 12.84 23.83
CA SER A 83 18.98 11.76 24.25
C SER A 83 18.70 10.41 23.57
N TRP A 84 17.70 10.34 22.66
CA TRP A 84 17.21 9.08 22.11
C TRP A 84 17.78 8.73 20.74
N ALA A 85 18.22 7.49 20.57
CA ALA A 85 18.80 7.01 19.32
C ALA A 85 17.71 6.76 18.26
N ARG A 86 17.83 7.41 17.10
CA ARG A 86 16.89 7.26 15.97
C ARG A 86 17.10 5.93 15.25
N THR A 87 16.03 5.19 14.93
CA THR A 87 16.12 4.06 14.00
C THR A 87 16.17 4.54 12.54
N SER A 88 17.16 4.07 11.79
CA SER A 88 17.37 4.35 10.36
C SER A 88 18.10 3.17 9.69
N SER A 89 18.36 3.26 8.39
CA SER A 89 19.03 2.23 7.58
C SER A 89 20.10 2.87 6.67
N LEU A 90 21.11 2.09 6.27
CA LEU A 90 22.09 2.46 5.24
C LEU A 90 21.48 2.50 3.83
N ASN A 91 20.36 1.80 3.65
CA ASN A 91 19.52 1.84 2.46
C ASN A 91 18.51 2.99 2.60
N PHE A 92 18.59 3.99 1.71
CA PHE A 92 17.78 5.22 1.80
C PHE A 92 16.27 4.96 1.76
N ALA A 93 15.83 3.97 0.95
CA ALA A 93 14.43 3.60 0.90
C ALA A 93 13.98 2.86 2.16
N SER A 94 14.83 2.00 2.72
CA SER A 94 14.56 1.33 4.01
C SER A 94 14.60 2.33 5.17
N ALA A 95 15.43 3.37 5.13
CA ALA A 95 15.48 4.42 6.14
C ALA A 95 14.15 5.20 6.17
N TYR A 96 13.64 5.62 5.01
CA TYR A 96 12.30 6.21 4.91
C TYR A 96 11.20 5.17 5.26
N GLY A 97 11.38 3.93 4.82
CA GLY A 97 10.48 2.81 5.06
C GLY A 97 10.33 2.43 6.54
N ALA A 98 11.36 2.63 7.36
CA ALA A 98 11.32 2.38 8.80
C ALA A 98 10.17 3.15 9.47
N GLY A 99 10.08 4.45 9.20
CA GLY A 99 9.03 5.30 9.73
C GLY A 99 7.65 4.93 9.19
N LEU A 100 7.54 4.53 7.92
CA LEU A 100 6.30 3.97 7.38
C LEU A 100 5.91 2.68 8.13
N VAL A 101 6.85 1.80 8.45
CA VAL A 101 6.61 0.55 9.15
C VAL A 101 6.15 0.78 10.58
N PHE A 102 6.82 1.65 11.35
CA PHE A 102 6.41 1.95 12.73
C PHE A 102 5.11 2.77 12.80
N GLY A 103 4.93 3.72 11.89
CA GLY A 103 3.68 4.47 11.73
C GLY A 103 2.52 3.54 11.35
N TRP A 104 2.72 2.67 10.37
CA TRP A 104 1.72 1.69 9.94
C TRP A 104 1.44 0.66 11.05
N GLY A 105 2.47 0.14 11.70
CA GLY A 105 2.35 -0.79 12.81
C GLY A 105 1.50 -0.20 13.94
N THR A 106 1.64 1.10 14.21
CA THR A 106 0.79 1.83 15.15
C THR A 106 -0.66 1.90 14.67
N LEU A 107 -0.89 2.37 13.45
CA LEU A 107 -2.24 2.49 12.89
C LEU A 107 -2.96 1.13 12.86
N TRP A 108 -2.27 0.09 12.42
CA TRP A 108 -2.82 -1.26 12.30
C TRP A 108 -3.06 -1.92 13.66
N ALA A 109 -2.15 -1.75 14.63
CA ALA A 109 -2.37 -2.22 16.00
C ALA A 109 -3.64 -1.58 16.60
N LEU A 110 -3.84 -0.27 16.38
CA LEU A 110 -5.07 0.40 16.82
C LEU A 110 -6.31 -0.12 16.09
N VAL A 111 -6.24 -0.41 14.79
CA VAL A 111 -7.35 -1.03 14.04
C VAL A 111 -7.76 -2.35 14.66
N VAL A 112 -6.79 -3.24 14.87
CA VAL A 112 -7.01 -4.62 15.33
C VAL A 112 -7.41 -4.66 16.81
N LEU A 113 -6.80 -3.83 17.66
CA LEU A 113 -6.98 -3.91 19.12
C LEU A 113 -8.02 -2.91 19.67
N VAL A 114 -8.24 -1.77 19.01
CA VAL A 114 -9.05 -0.65 19.53
C VAL A 114 -10.28 -0.38 18.68
N TRP A 115 -10.11 -0.08 17.39
CA TRP A 115 -11.18 0.39 16.50
C TRP A 115 -12.13 -0.70 16.04
N THR A 116 -11.71 -1.96 16.14
CA THR A 116 -12.55 -3.11 15.82
C THR A 116 -12.68 -4.01 17.03
N ASN A 117 -13.72 -4.84 17.05
CA ASN A 117 -13.70 -6.04 17.86
C ASN A 117 -13.07 -7.13 16.99
N PRO A 118 -11.81 -7.52 17.25
CA PRO A 118 -11.08 -8.39 16.35
C PRO A 118 -11.81 -9.72 16.17
N TRP A 119 -12.35 -10.29 17.25
CA TRP A 119 -13.02 -11.59 17.25
C TRP A 119 -14.40 -11.61 16.56
N ASP A 120 -14.96 -10.45 16.21
CA ASP A 120 -16.20 -10.38 15.42
C ASP A 120 -15.94 -10.52 13.92
N GLY A 121 -14.68 -10.41 13.48
CA GLY A 121 -14.29 -10.63 12.10
C GLY A 121 -14.43 -12.10 11.70
N GLU A 122 -14.75 -12.33 10.43
CA GLU A 122 -14.75 -13.66 9.83
C GLU A 122 -13.90 -13.63 8.57
N ARG A 123 -13.04 -14.64 8.39
CA ARG A 123 -12.19 -14.76 7.20
C ARG A 123 -12.72 -15.83 6.27
N VAL A 124 -12.50 -15.67 4.97
CA VAL A 124 -12.71 -16.72 3.99
C VAL A 124 -11.64 -17.79 4.23
N ALA A 125 -12.07 -18.94 4.73
CA ALA A 125 -11.22 -20.11 4.90
C ALA A 125 -11.77 -21.28 4.08
N ARG A 126 -10.92 -22.29 3.86
CA ARG A 126 -11.33 -23.55 3.24
C ARG A 126 -11.19 -24.71 4.21
N ARG A 127 -12.06 -25.71 4.08
CA ARG A 127 -11.99 -26.98 4.81
C ARG A 127 -12.39 -28.12 3.90
N ARG A 128 -12.00 -29.36 4.23
CA ARG A 128 -12.53 -30.54 3.56
C ARG A 128 -14.02 -30.69 3.89
N LYS A 129 -14.84 -31.02 2.90
CA LYS A 129 -16.27 -31.25 3.11
C LYS A 129 -16.44 -32.42 4.09
N ILE A 130 -17.14 -32.20 5.19
CA ILE A 130 -17.44 -33.25 6.17
C ILE A 130 -18.76 -33.88 5.76
N LEU A 131 -18.73 -35.15 5.37
CA LEU A 131 -19.95 -35.92 5.12
C LEU A 131 -20.59 -36.29 6.47
N PRO A 132 -21.93 -36.30 6.59
CA PRO A 132 -22.60 -36.70 7.82
C PRO A 132 -22.13 -38.08 8.28
N ALA A 133 -21.73 -38.20 9.55
CA ALA A 133 -21.34 -39.48 10.13
C ALA A 133 -22.56 -40.42 10.17
N GLY A 134 -22.51 -41.55 9.45
CA GLY A 134 -23.57 -42.57 9.43
C GLY A 134 -24.09 -42.95 8.04
N THR A 135 -23.81 -42.16 7.00
CA THR A 135 -23.98 -42.63 5.62
C THR A 135 -22.90 -43.66 5.32
N LYS A 136 -23.24 -44.95 5.33
CA LYS A 136 -22.46 -45.94 4.58
C LYS A 136 -22.36 -45.38 3.16
N GLU A 137 -21.15 -45.03 2.72
CA GLU A 137 -20.91 -44.50 1.38
C GLU A 137 -21.47 -45.49 0.37
N ARG A 138 -22.67 -45.21 -0.15
CA ARG A 138 -23.14 -45.88 -1.35
C ARG A 138 -22.34 -45.28 -2.49
N GLU A 139 -21.81 -46.13 -3.35
CA GLU A 139 -21.04 -45.73 -4.53
C GLU A 139 -21.76 -44.64 -5.35
N ALA A 140 -23.10 -44.72 -5.45
CA ALA A 140 -23.94 -43.70 -6.08
C ALA A 140 -23.90 -42.31 -5.40
N ASP A 141 -23.81 -42.24 -4.07
CA ASP A 141 -23.75 -40.97 -3.34
C ASP A 141 -22.39 -40.30 -3.49
N VAL A 142 -21.31 -41.09 -3.47
CA VAL A 142 -19.94 -40.62 -3.73
C VAL A 142 -19.81 -40.07 -5.15
N VAL A 143 -20.30 -40.83 -6.15
CA VAL A 143 -20.34 -40.39 -7.56
C VAL A 143 -21.14 -39.10 -7.70
N ASN A 144 -22.27 -38.95 -7.00
CA ASN A 144 -23.07 -37.73 -7.03
C ASN A 144 -22.34 -36.53 -6.40
N ILE A 145 -21.65 -36.73 -5.28
CA ILE A 145 -20.83 -35.69 -4.64
C ILE A 145 -19.67 -35.25 -5.54
N ASP A 146 -18.98 -36.19 -6.16
CA ASP A 146 -17.88 -35.89 -7.09
C ASP A 146 -18.39 -35.16 -8.33
N THR A 147 -19.54 -35.58 -8.86
CA THR A 147 -20.21 -34.89 -9.98
C THR A 147 -20.59 -33.45 -9.60
N LEU A 148 -21.16 -33.23 -8.41
CA LEU A 148 -21.47 -31.90 -7.89
C LEU A 148 -20.21 -31.05 -7.67
N ASN A 149 -19.13 -31.63 -7.16
CA ASN A 149 -17.86 -30.92 -6.97
C ASN A 149 -17.25 -30.50 -8.31
N ILE A 150 -17.33 -31.36 -9.34
CA ILE A 150 -16.90 -31.04 -10.71
C ILE A 150 -17.75 -29.90 -11.28
N GLN A 151 -19.08 -29.98 -11.21
CA GLN A 151 -19.98 -28.93 -11.69
C GLN A 151 -19.74 -27.58 -10.98
N ASN A 152 -19.54 -27.60 -9.65
CA ASN A 152 -19.20 -26.40 -8.89
C ASN A 152 -17.82 -25.85 -9.28
N ALA A 153 -16.86 -26.72 -9.56
CA ALA A 153 -15.53 -26.33 -10.02
C ALA A 153 -15.55 -25.71 -11.42
N ASP A 154 -16.39 -26.19 -12.32
CA ASP A 154 -16.53 -25.65 -13.67
C ASP A 154 -17.14 -24.24 -13.66
N ASN A 155 -18.00 -23.96 -12.68
CA ASN A 155 -18.57 -22.64 -12.43
C ASN A 155 -17.73 -21.77 -11.46
N ALA A 156 -16.54 -22.23 -11.08
CA ALA A 156 -15.73 -21.52 -10.10
C ALA A 156 -15.26 -20.15 -10.63
N PRO A 157 -15.12 -19.14 -9.74
CA PRO A 157 -14.70 -17.81 -10.15
C PRO A 157 -13.27 -17.76 -10.73
N ASP A 158 -12.39 -18.67 -10.29
CA ASP A 158 -11.01 -18.81 -10.77
C ASP A 158 -10.49 -20.24 -10.57
N GLU A 159 -9.33 -20.51 -11.18
CA GLU A 159 -8.71 -21.84 -11.17
C GLU A 159 -8.30 -22.35 -9.78
N ASP A 160 -8.01 -21.47 -8.82
CA ASP A 160 -7.59 -21.90 -7.48
C ASP A 160 -8.79 -22.40 -6.68
N ILE A 161 -9.91 -21.68 -6.79
CA ILE A 161 -11.18 -22.11 -6.23
C ILE A 161 -11.62 -23.40 -6.93
N ALA A 162 -11.56 -23.47 -8.27
CA ALA A 162 -11.89 -24.67 -9.03
C ALA A 162 -11.08 -25.89 -8.56
N ARG A 163 -9.77 -25.73 -8.43
CA ARG A 163 -8.86 -26.77 -7.94
C ARG A 163 -9.22 -27.22 -6.52
N SER A 164 -9.54 -26.28 -5.64
CA SER A 164 -9.92 -26.59 -4.26
C SER A 164 -11.22 -27.38 -4.18
N LEU A 165 -12.23 -26.99 -4.97
CA LEU A 165 -13.51 -27.69 -5.07
C LEU A 165 -13.33 -29.12 -5.62
N ARG A 166 -12.49 -29.31 -6.64
CA ARG A 166 -12.14 -30.65 -7.18
C ARG A 166 -11.41 -31.53 -6.15
N LEU A 167 -10.69 -30.93 -5.21
CA LEU A 167 -10.06 -31.63 -4.09
C LEU A 167 -11.03 -31.89 -2.91
N GLY A 168 -12.34 -31.65 -3.09
CA GLY A 168 -13.35 -31.86 -2.07
C GLY A 168 -13.33 -30.82 -0.94
N HIS A 169 -12.77 -29.64 -1.17
CA HIS A 169 -12.83 -28.53 -0.21
C HIS A 169 -14.07 -27.67 -0.45
N GLU A 170 -14.55 -27.04 0.62
CA GLU A 170 -15.55 -25.98 0.58
C GLU A 170 -15.00 -24.71 1.23
N TYR A 171 -15.51 -23.55 0.81
CA TYR A 171 -15.17 -22.25 1.38
C TYR A 171 -16.27 -21.79 2.34
N TYR A 172 -15.88 -21.30 3.50
CA TYR A 172 -16.79 -20.82 4.53
C TYR A 172 -16.22 -19.59 5.24
N TRP A 173 -17.11 -18.79 5.82
CA TRP A 173 -16.74 -17.65 6.65
C TRP A 173 -16.32 -18.14 8.03
N GLN A 174 -15.02 -18.30 8.26
CA GLN A 174 -14.46 -18.77 9.52
C GLN A 174 -14.44 -17.65 10.56
N SER A 175 -15.31 -17.79 11.56
CA SER A 175 -15.24 -17.06 12.82
C SER A 175 -14.00 -17.44 13.64
N PHE A 176 -13.64 -16.62 14.63
CA PHE A 176 -12.53 -16.92 15.52
C PHE A 176 -12.69 -18.32 16.17
N PRO A 177 -11.72 -19.24 15.99
CA PRO A 177 -11.86 -20.62 16.44
C PRO A 177 -11.53 -20.78 17.93
N ALA A 178 -12.38 -20.24 18.81
CA ALA A 178 -12.13 -20.11 20.25
C ALA A 178 -11.75 -21.42 20.97
N HIS A 179 -12.32 -22.54 20.53
CA HIS A 179 -12.12 -23.86 21.12
C HIS A 179 -11.03 -24.70 20.43
N ALA A 180 -10.44 -24.23 19.33
CA ALA A 180 -9.36 -24.93 18.63
C ALA A 180 -8.02 -24.81 19.38
N SER A 181 -6.97 -25.45 18.86
CA SER A 181 -5.60 -25.35 19.41
C SER A 181 -5.06 -23.91 19.38
N PHE A 182 -4.02 -23.63 20.17
CA PHE A 182 -3.35 -22.33 20.14
C PHE A 182 -2.90 -21.96 18.71
N PHE A 183 -2.27 -22.91 18.00
CA PHE A 183 -1.79 -22.68 16.64
C PHE A 183 -2.90 -22.36 15.64
N ALA A 184 -4.08 -22.97 15.77
CA ALA A 184 -5.22 -22.63 14.91
C ALA A 184 -5.75 -21.21 15.17
N ARG A 185 -5.76 -20.78 16.43
CA ARG A 185 -6.14 -19.40 16.81
C ARG A 185 -5.07 -18.39 16.39
N PHE A 186 -3.80 -18.76 16.50
CA PHE A 186 -2.67 -17.95 16.08
C PHE A 186 -2.62 -17.79 14.56
N ASP A 187 -2.84 -18.86 13.80
CA ASP A 187 -2.97 -18.84 12.33
C ASP A 187 -4.09 -17.87 11.90
N TRP A 188 -5.27 -17.96 12.54
CA TRP A 188 -6.36 -17.01 12.33
C TRP A 188 -5.96 -15.56 12.64
N ALA A 189 -5.25 -15.34 13.73
CA ALA A 189 -4.86 -13.99 14.16
C ALA A 189 -3.74 -13.39 13.31
N ILE A 190 -2.82 -14.21 12.81
CA ILE A 190 -1.77 -13.79 11.86
C ILE A 190 -2.38 -13.34 10.54
N ASP A 191 -3.37 -14.07 10.01
CA ASP A 191 -4.10 -13.65 8.82
C ASP A 191 -4.71 -12.26 9.01
N LEU A 192 -5.35 -12.01 10.16
CA LEU A 192 -5.91 -10.70 10.50
C LEU A 192 -4.83 -9.62 10.53
N CYS A 193 -3.68 -9.90 11.14
CA CYS A 193 -2.57 -8.94 11.25
C CYS A 193 -1.92 -8.63 9.88
N LEU A 194 -2.04 -9.53 8.89
CA LEU A 194 -1.51 -9.36 7.54
C LEU A 194 -2.56 -8.87 6.52
N ALA A 195 -3.85 -8.85 6.88
CA ALA A 195 -4.96 -8.51 6.00
C ALA A 195 -5.13 -6.99 5.76
N TRP A 196 -4.05 -6.25 5.44
CA TRP A 196 -4.06 -4.79 5.32
C TRP A 196 -5.11 -4.24 4.34
N ARG A 197 -5.32 -4.97 3.24
CA ARG A 197 -6.31 -4.61 2.20
C ARG A 197 -7.72 -5.10 2.51
N GLY A 198 -7.91 -5.93 3.54
CA GLY A 198 -9.20 -6.46 4.00
C GLY A 198 -9.89 -7.44 3.04
N ILE A 199 -9.20 -7.94 2.01
CA ILE A 199 -9.77 -8.92 1.07
C ILE A 199 -9.92 -10.26 1.80
N GLY A 200 -11.06 -10.93 1.60
CA GLY A 200 -11.33 -12.20 2.27
C GLY A 200 -11.77 -12.04 3.73
N TRP A 201 -12.00 -10.82 4.22
CA TRP A 201 -12.50 -10.57 5.56
C TRP A 201 -13.90 -9.92 5.53
N SER A 202 -14.77 -10.31 6.46
CA SER A 202 -16.18 -9.88 6.52
C SER A 202 -16.36 -8.37 6.73
N TRP A 203 -15.37 -7.72 7.35
CA TRP A 203 -15.34 -6.26 7.55
C TRP A 203 -14.75 -5.50 6.36
N GLY A 204 -14.17 -6.18 5.36
CA GLY A 204 -13.50 -5.61 4.20
C GLY A 204 -14.42 -4.90 3.21
N LYS A 205 -14.91 -3.71 3.57
CA LYS A 205 -15.68 -2.84 2.66
C LYS A 205 -14.74 -2.14 1.68
N THR A 206 -14.38 -2.82 0.61
CA THR A 206 -13.39 -2.35 -0.37
C THR A 206 -14.01 -1.94 -1.71
N VAL A 207 -13.32 -1.05 -2.43
CA VAL A 207 -13.62 -0.73 -3.85
C VAL A 207 -13.01 -1.77 -4.81
N VAL A 208 -12.24 -2.72 -4.28
CA VAL A 208 -11.63 -3.85 -5.00
C VAL A 208 -12.55 -5.09 -4.93
N PRO A 209 -12.43 -6.05 -5.86
CA PRO A 209 -13.19 -7.30 -5.82
C PRO A 209 -13.04 -8.01 -4.47
N ASN A 210 -14.17 -8.37 -3.87
CA ASN A 210 -14.22 -9.11 -2.62
C ASN A 210 -15.50 -9.96 -2.58
N PHE A 211 -15.53 -11.00 -1.74
CA PHE A 211 -16.72 -11.78 -1.51
C PHE A 211 -17.78 -10.95 -0.77
N ALA A 212 -19.05 -11.21 -1.05
CA ALA A 212 -20.14 -10.63 -0.28
C ALA A 212 -20.06 -11.16 1.17
N PRO A 213 -20.19 -10.28 2.19
CA PRO A 213 -20.11 -10.68 3.59
C PRO A 213 -21.19 -11.72 3.94
N PRO A 214 -21.02 -12.45 5.06
CA PRO A 214 -21.98 -13.43 5.50
C PRO A 214 -23.34 -12.77 5.80
N ILE A 215 -24.43 -13.44 5.43
CA ILE A 215 -25.80 -13.04 5.75
C ILE A 215 -26.06 -13.31 7.23
N ARG A 216 -25.57 -14.44 7.73
CA ARG A 216 -25.65 -14.83 9.14
C ARG A 216 -24.24 -14.88 9.72
N PRO A 217 -23.74 -13.77 10.28
CA PRO A 217 -22.43 -13.76 10.91
C PRO A 217 -22.35 -14.80 12.02
N HIS A 218 -21.15 -15.37 12.22
CA HIS A 218 -20.84 -16.36 13.25
C HIS A 218 -21.46 -17.75 13.09
N THR A 219 -22.08 -18.05 11.95
CA THR A 219 -22.64 -19.39 11.69
C THR A 219 -21.72 -20.28 10.86
N ASN A 220 -20.50 -19.83 10.54
CA ASN A 220 -19.61 -20.52 9.61
C ASN A 220 -20.29 -20.87 8.28
N GLU A 221 -21.15 -19.96 7.78
CA GLU A 221 -21.88 -20.20 6.54
C GLU A 221 -20.95 -20.28 5.33
N LEU A 222 -21.39 -21.01 4.30
CA LEU A 222 -20.64 -21.17 3.06
C LEU A 222 -20.48 -19.83 2.34
N VAL A 223 -19.28 -19.61 1.78
CA VAL A 223 -18.98 -18.41 1.01
C VAL A 223 -19.73 -18.48 -0.31
N ARG A 224 -20.46 -17.41 -0.63
CA ARG A 224 -21.13 -17.26 -1.93
C ARG A 224 -20.10 -16.94 -3.01
N LEU A 225 -19.51 -17.98 -3.60
CA LEU A 225 -18.45 -17.85 -4.61
C LEU A 225 -18.85 -16.98 -5.81
N SER A 226 -20.12 -17.04 -6.23
CA SER A 226 -20.68 -16.22 -7.32
C SER A 226 -20.66 -14.71 -7.06
N SER A 227 -20.48 -14.28 -5.80
CA SER A 227 -20.35 -12.86 -5.46
C SER A 227 -18.98 -12.27 -5.81
N LEU A 228 -17.97 -13.10 -6.05
CA LEU A 228 -16.62 -12.65 -6.37
C LEU A 228 -16.52 -12.19 -7.83
N LEU A 229 -16.69 -10.89 -8.02
CA LEU A 229 -16.60 -10.26 -9.33
C LEU A 229 -15.17 -10.31 -9.89
N GLU A 230 -15.05 -10.36 -11.22
CA GLU A 230 -13.74 -10.24 -11.89
C GLU A 230 -13.23 -8.80 -11.86
N GLY A 231 -14.14 -7.84 -12.02
CA GLY A 231 -13.82 -6.42 -12.02
C GLY A 231 -14.82 -5.57 -11.25
N THR A 232 -14.41 -4.39 -10.82
CA THR A 232 -15.28 -3.41 -10.15
C THR A 232 -15.52 -2.18 -11.03
N LYS A 233 -16.60 -1.45 -10.73
CA LYS A 233 -16.89 -0.14 -11.34
C LYS A 233 -15.77 0.90 -11.18
N HIS A 234 -14.88 0.69 -10.21
CA HIS A 234 -13.73 1.55 -9.95
C HIS A 234 -12.51 1.15 -10.79
N GLY A 235 -12.61 0.08 -11.60
CA GLY A 235 -11.56 -0.37 -12.50
C GLY A 235 -10.58 -1.39 -11.92
N TYR A 236 -10.80 -1.85 -10.68
CA TYR A 236 -10.00 -2.93 -10.12
C TYR A 236 -10.34 -4.25 -10.79
N ARG A 237 -9.34 -5.05 -11.13
CA ARG A 237 -9.53 -6.36 -11.77
C ARG A 237 -8.68 -7.44 -11.10
N ARG A 238 -9.23 -8.65 -10.97
CA ARG A 238 -8.49 -9.84 -10.56
C ARG A 238 -8.24 -10.76 -11.75
N GLN A 239 -7.29 -11.68 -11.60
CA GLN A 239 -6.97 -12.67 -12.63
C GLN A 239 -7.68 -13.99 -12.29
N ARG A 240 -8.20 -14.68 -13.32
CA ARG A 240 -8.89 -15.97 -13.16
C ARG A 240 -7.97 -17.17 -13.25
N THR A 241 -6.77 -16.98 -13.81
CA THR A 241 -5.76 -18.03 -13.98
C THR A 241 -4.41 -17.62 -13.38
N ARG A 242 -3.62 -18.60 -12.94
CA ARG A 242 -2.26 -18.37 -12.41
C ARG A 242 -1.34 -17.87 -13.52
N ALA A 243 -1.48 -18.41 -14.73
CA ALA A 243 -0.74 -17.92 -15.90
C ALA A 243 -1.06 -16.44 -16.20
N GLY A 244 -2.34 -16.05 -16.15
CA GLY A 244 -2.75 -14.65 -16.32
C GLY A 244 -2.22 -13.74 -15.21
N PHE A 245 -2.23 -14.22 -13.97
CA PHE A 245 -1.62 -13.53 -12.82
C PHE A 245 -0.13 -13.29 -13.00
N TYR A 246 0.65 -14.34 -13.29
CA TYR A 246 2.09 -14.21 -13.46
C TYR A 246 2.45 -13.31 -14.63
N ARG A 247 1.77 -13.45 -15.79
CA ARG A 247 1.95 -12.54 -16.92
C ARG A 247 1.70 -11.09 -16.51
N ALA A 248 0.56 -10.81 -15.87
CA ALA A 248 0.22 -9.45 -15.44
C ALA A 248 1.23 -8.88 -14.44
N ARG A 249 1.68 -9.67 -13.46
CA ARG A 249 2.66 -9.22 -12.46
C ARG A 249 4.05 -9.03 -13.06
N ILE A 250 4.53 -9.97 -13.87
CA ILE A 250 5.82 -9.83 -14.56
C ILE A 250 5.82 -8.61 -15.48
N THR A 251 4.77 -8.40 -16.29
CA THR A 251 4.66 -7.19 -17.12
C THR A 251 4.67 -5.90 -16.28
N THR A 252 3.96 -5.89 -15.14
CA THR A 252 3.95 -4.71 -14.25
C THR A 252 5.31 -4.48 -13.60
N ILE A 253 5.98 -5.54 -13.15
CA ILE A 253 7.32 -5.49 -12.54
C ILE A 253 8.32 -4.97 -13.58
N LEU A 254 8.37 -5.56 -14.78
CA LEU A 254 9.33 -5.18 -15.83
C LEU A 254 9.09 -3.75 -16.34
N SER A 255 7.83 -3.37 -16.59
CA SER A 255 7.54 -2.00 -17.02
C SER A 255 7.84 -0.96 -15.94
N SER A 256 7.49 -1.24 -14.68
CA SER A 256 7.80 -0.35 -13.56
C SER A 256 9.30 -0.27 -13.30
N TYR A 257 10.03 -1.37 -13.49
CA TYR A 257 11.49 -1.41 -13.43
C TYR A 257 12.12 -0.46 -14.45
N LEU A 258 11.70 -0.52 -15.73
CA LEU A 258 12.22 0.37 -16.77
C LEU A 258 11.88 1.83 -16.49
N VAL A 259 10.66 2.12 -16.03
CA VAL A 259 10.27 3.49 -15.67
C VAL A 259 11.09 3.99 -14.47
N LEU A 260 11.31 3.16 -13.46
CA LEU A 260 12.15 3.49 -12.30
C LEU A 260 13.60 3.75 -12.71
N ASP A 261 14.14 2.95 -13.63
CA ASP A 261 15.49 3.13 -14.16
C ASP A 261 15.64 4.49 -14.86
N ILE A 262 14.73 4.82 -15.78
CA ILE A 262 14.71 6.12 -16.46
C ILE A 262 14.58 7.26 -15.42
N CYS A 263 13.66 7.12 -14.47
CA CYS A 263 13.45 8.14 -13.44
C CYS A 263 14.69 8.32 -12.57
N ALA A 264 15.32 7.24 -12.12
CA ALA A 264 16.51 7.27 -11.29
C ALA A 264 17.68 7.96 -12.02
N VAL A 265 17.89 7.66 -13.30
CA VAL A 265 18.91 8.35 -14.11
C VAL A 265 18.64 9.85 -14.16
N LEU A 266 17.43 10.26 -14.55
CA LEU A 266 17.06 11.67 -14.65
C LEU A 266 17.16 12.39 -13.30
N MET A 267 16.72 11.76 -12.22
CA MET A 267 16.81 12.31 -10.86
C MET A 267 18.26 12.48 -10.41
N THR A 268 19.17 11.56 -10.75
CA THR A 268 20.60 11.72 -10.42
C THR A 268 21.28 12.89 -11.13
N HIS A 269 20.72 13.39 -12.24
CA HIS A 269 21.24 14.56 -12.95
C HIS A 269 20.80 15.89 -12.32
N ASP A 270 19.74 15.91 -11.52
CA ASP A 270 19.20 17.13 -10.91
C ASP A 270 19.57 17.20 -9.42
N PRO A 271 20.41 18.16 -9.00
CA PRO A 271 20.77 18.34 -7.59
C PRO A 271 19.55 18.38 -6.65
N TYR A 272 18.40 18.86 -7.14
CA TYR A 272 17.17 18.86 -6.36
C TYR A 272 16.79 17.49 -5.80
N PHE A 273 16.90 16.41 -6.58
CA PHE A 273 16.54 15.06 -6.10
C PHE A 273 17.65 14.41 -5.29
N VAL A 274 18.89 14.86 -5.47
CA VAL A 274 20.08 14.30 -4.81
C VAL A 274 20.27 14.88 -3.41
N VAL A 275 20.17 16.22 -3.28
CA VAL A 275 20.52 16.94 -2.03
C VAL A 275 19.34 17.69 -1.41
N GLY A 276 18.21 17.79 -2.12
CA GLY A 276 17.06 18.58 -1.70
C GLY A 276 16.93 19.92 -2.44
N PRO A 277 15.95 20.76 -2.08
CA PRO A 277 15.78 22.08 -2.68
C PRO A 277 16.90 23.05 -2.23
N PRO A 278 17.30 24.00 -3.08
CA PRO A 278 18.34 24.96 -2.75
C PRO A 278 17.94 25.86 -1.56
N PRO A 279 18.91 26.35 -0.76
CA PRO A 279 18.66 27.28 0.33
C PRO A 279 17.88 28.52 -0.13
N SER A 280 18.27 29.09 -1.27
CA SER A 280 17.50 30.09 -2.01
C SER A 280 16.99 29.53 -3.33
N ARG A 281 15.67 29.64 -3.55
CA ARG A 281 15.02 29.27 -4.82
C ARG A 281 15.40 30.19 -5.99
N ASN A 282 15.94 31.37 -5.70
CA ASN A 282 16.23 32.40 -6.69
C ASN A 282 17.68 32.36 -7.20
N LYS A 283 18.52 31.50 -6.63
CA LYS A 283 19.92 31.34 -7.04
C LYS A 283 20.17 29.89 -7.48
N PRO A 284 21.04 29.64 -8.48
CA PRO A 284 21.48 28.30 -8.82
C PRO A 284 22.19 27.59 -7.66
N TRP A 285 22.23 26.27 -7.70
CA TRP A 285 22.95 25.46 -6.72
C TRP A 285 24.47 25.69 -6.74
N SER A 286 25.05 25.96 -7.92
CA SER A 286 26.49 26.23 -8.09
C SER A 286 26.98 27.48 -7.34
N GLU A 287 26.12 28.47 -7.17
CA GLU A 287 26.41 29.72 -6.44
C GLU A 287 26.19 29.61 -4.93
N GLN A 288 25.68 28.46 -4.47
CA GLN A 288 25.29 28.21 -3.08
C GLN A 288 25.96 26.96 -2.52
N ILE A 289 27.09 26.54 -3.10
CA ILE A 289 27.86 25.36 -2.66
C ILE A 289 28.35 25.52 -1.21
N ASP A 290 28.66 26.74 -0.77
CA ASP A 290 29.06 26.99 0.61
C ASP A 290 27.90 26.83 1.60
N GLN A 291 26.65 26.84 1.11
CA GLN A 291 25.43 26.61 1.87
C GLN A 291 24.90 25.17 1.72
N PHE A 292 25.69 24.30 1.09
CA PHE A 292 25.38 22.88 0.95
C PHE A 292 25.22 22.28 2.36
N PRO A 293 24.14 21.52 2.62
CA PRO A 293 23.76 21.25 3.99
C PRO A 293 24.84 20.50 4.77
N THR A 294 25.22 21.05 5.94
CA THR A 294 25.56 20.30 7.15
C THR A 294 24.75 20.90 8.31
N PRO A 295 24.07 20.08 9.15
CA PRO A 295 24.63 18.90 9.80
C PRO A 295 24.00 17.57 9.36
N VAL A 296 24.85 16.56 9.22
CA VAL A 296 24.46 15.13 9.14
C VAL A 296 24.37 14.57 10.56
N MET A 297 23.81 13.36 10.74
CA MET A 297 23.65 12.75 12.07
C MET A 297 24.97 12.79 12.88
N GLY A 298 24.95 13.59 13.96
CA GLY A 298 26.04 13.89 14.90
C GLY A 298 27.31 14.53 14.32
N ALA A 299 27.12 15.67 13.65
CA ALA A 299 28.10 16.74 13.52
C ALA A 299 29.46 16.38 12.88
N VAL A 300 29.49 15.40 11.97
CA VAL A 300 30.68 15.17 11.13
C VAL A 300 30.73 16.28 10.08
N TRP A 301 31.75 17.14 10.15
CA TRP A 301 32.02 18.12 9.09
C TRP A 301 32.39 17.39 7.80
N THR A 302 31.64 17.65 6.73
CA THR A 302 31.95 17.12 5.40
C THR A 302 32.25 18.29 4.47
N PRO A 303 33.40 18.27 3.76
CA PRO A 303 33.73 19.33 2.82
C PRO A 303 32.70 19.37 1.69
N PRO A 304 32.30 20.55 1.18
CA PRO A 304 31.31 20.67 0.11
C PRO A 304 31.75 19.89 -1.15
N PRO A 305 30.80 19.46 -2.02
CA PRO A 305 31.14 18.81 -3.27
C PRO A 305 31.91 19.78 -4.18
N SER A 306 32.78 19.25 -5.05
CA SER A 306 33.47 20.10 -6.03
C SER A 306 32.46 20.70 -7.02
N PRO A 307 32.71 21.90 -7.56
CA PRO A 307 31.82 22.52 -8.54
C PRO A 307 31.55 21.64 -9.76
N ALA A 308 32.51 20.80 -10.16
CA ALA A 308 32.36 19.86 -11.26
C ALA A 308 31.25 18.82 -11.03
N LEU A 309 31.04 18.37 -9.78
CA LEU A 309 29.96 17.43 -9.45
C LEU A 309 28.58 18.10 -9.49
N MET A 310 28.52 19.43 -9.41
CA MET A 310 27.27 20.21 -9.48
C MET A 310 26.89 20.60 -10.92
N ALA A 311 27.73 20.25 -11.91
CA ALA A 311 27.46 20.54 -13.31
C ALA A 311 26.19 19.80 -13.78
N MET A 312 25.32 20.52 -14.48
CA MET A 312 24.04 20.00 -14.96
C MET A 312 24.10 19.71 -16.45
N PRO A 313 23.38 18.70 -16.96
CA PRO A 313 23.25 18.51 -18.40
C PRO A 313 22.49 19.67 -19.07
N ALA A 314 22.77 19.93 -20.35
CA ALA A 314 22.20 21.05 -21.10
C ALA A 314 20.67 21.15 -21.07
N TYR A 315 19.95 20.01 -21.09
CA TYR A 315 18.48 20.00 -21.01
C TYR A 315 17.99 20.54 -19.66
N LEU A 316 18.72 20.26 -18.57
CA LEU A 316 18.37 20.71 -17.24
C LEU A 316 18.73 22.18 -17.07
N GLU A 317 19.88 22.63 -17.60
CA GLU A 317 20.21 24.06 -17.67
C GLU A 317 19.13 24.87 -18.39
N PHE A 318 18.59 24.35 -19.50
CA PHE A 318 17.45 24.96 -20.20
C PHE A 318 16.21 25.06 -19.30
N LEU A 319 15.87 23.98 -18.57
CA LEU A 319 14.73 23.98 -17.65
C LEU A 319 14.93 24.96 -16.49
N TYR A 320 16.15 25.11 -15.96
CA TYR A 320 16.46 26.07 -14.90
C TYR A 320 16.21 27.53 -15.30
N ARG A 321 16.31 27.86 -16.60
CA ARG A 321 15.94 29.18 -17.13
C ARG A 321 14.42 29.41 -17.14
N HIS A 322 13.61 28.36 -16.94
CA HIS A 322 12.15 28.39 -17.00
C HIS A 322 11.53 27.76 -15.74
N PRO A 323 11.42 28.51 -14.61
CA PRO A 323 11.06 27.96 -13.30
C PRO A 323 9.76 27.15 -13.27
N HIS A 324 8.74 27.57 -14.01
CA HIS A 324 7.47 26.85 -14.10
C HIS A 324 7.60 25.50 -14.82
N LEU A 325 8.39 25.44 -15.89
CA LEU A 325 8.67 24.19 -16.60
C LEU A 325 9.51 23.24 -15.76
N LEU A 326 10.49 23.78 -15.02
CA LEU A 326 11.28 22.99 -14.07
C LEU A 326 10.40 22.40 -12.94
N ALA A 327 9.52 23.21 -12.36
CA ALA A 327 8.61 22.75 -11.32
C ALA A 327 7.65 21.66 -11.83
N LEU A 328 7.13 21.82 -13.05
CA LEU A 328 6.28 20.83 -13.70
C LEU A 328 7.07 19.54 -13.99
N HIS A 329 8.27 19.66 -14.53
CA HIS A 329 9.19 18.54 -14.78
C HIS A 329 9.43 17.73 -13.49
N ARG A 330 9.83 18.40 -12.40
CA ARG A 330 10.06 17.74 -11.10
C ARG A 330 8.80 17.09 -10.54
N SER A 331 7.65 17.77 -10.65
CA SER A 331 6.36 17.24 -10.20
C SER A 331 5.99 15.95 -10.93
N LEU A 332 6.12 15.94 -12.26
CA LEU A 332 5.83 14.78 -13.10
C LEU A 332 6.82 13.65 -12.84
N LEU A 333 8.12 13.95 -12.81
CA LEU A 333 9.17 12.96 -12.59
C LEU A 333 9.03 12.30 -11.21
N GLY A 334 8.78 13.09 -10.16
CA GLY A 334 8.53 12.58 -8.81
C GLY A 334 7.26 11.73 -8.72
N LEU A 335 6.15 12.15 -9.35
CA LEU A 335 4.90 11.39 -9.36
C LEU A 335 5.06 10.05 -10.12
N VAL A 336 5.67 10.08 -11.30
CA VAL A 336 5.92 8.87 -12.11
C VAL A 336 6.83 7.91 -11.37
N GLY A 337 7.93 8.40 -10.79
CA GLY A 337 8.85 7.61 -9.98
C GLY A 337 8.15 6.94 -8.79
N MET A 338 7.31 7.69 -8.05
CA MET A 338 6.56 7.16 -6.91
C MET A 338 5.54 6.09 -7.32
N VAL A 339 4.77 6.33 -8.40
CA VAL A 339 3.80 5.36 -8.91
C VAL A 339 4.51 4.08 -9.38
N ALA A 340 5.63 4.21 -10.08
CA ALA A 340 6.42 3.09 -10.54
C ALA A 340 7.03 2.30 -9.36
N ALA A 341 7.53 2.99 -8.33
CA ALA A 341 8.04 2.36 -7.10
C ALA A 341 6.96 1.53 -6.39
N LEU A 342 5.77 2.12 -6.20
CA LEU A 342 4.64 1.43 -5.58
C LEU A 342 4.17 0.23 -6.41
N GLN A 343 4.06 0.39 -7.73
CA GLN A 343 3.69 -0.71 -8.64
C GLN A 343 4.72 -1.84 -8.59
N PHE A 344 6.01 -1.51 -8.61
CA PHE A 344 7.10 -2.47 -8.56
C PHE A 344 7.07 -3.25 -7.24
N VAL A 345 7.16 -2.57 -6.10
CA VAL A 345 7.26 -3.20 -4.77
C VAL A 345 6.01 -4.01 -4.45
N LEU A 346 4.81 -3.45 -4.66
CA LEU A 346 3.57 -4.16 -4.37
C LEU A 346 3.31 -5.31 -5.35
N SER A 347 3.76 -5.23 -6.61
CA SER A 347 3.64 -6.35 -7.53
C SER A 347 4.63 -7.47 -7.22
N LEU A 348 5.86 -7.11 -6.85
CA LEU A 348 6.89 -8.05 -6.44
C LEU A 348 6.47 -8.80 -5.18
N ASP A 349 5.94 -8.08 -4.19
CA ASP A 349 5.35 -8.67 -2.98
C ASP A 349 4.26 -9.71 -3.31
N GLN A 350 3.29 -9.34 -4.13
CA GLN A 350 2.20 -10.25 -4.52
C GLN A 350 2.71 -11.45 -5.33
N PHE A 351 3.71 -11.24 -6.19
CA PHE A 351 4.38 -12.30 -6.94
C PHE A 351 5.06 -13.29 -5.97
N VAL A 352 5.82 -12.79 -4.99
CA VAL A 352 6.52 -13.60 -4.00
C VAL A 352 5.52 -14.37 -3.13
N ARG A 353 4.48 -13.72 -2.60
CA ARG A 353 3.47 -14.41 -1.76
C ARG A 353 2.77 -15.55 -2.50
N VAL A 354 2.41 -15.34 -3.77
CA VAL A 354 1.78 -16.38 -4.61
C VAL A 354 2.77 -17.51 -4.91
N SER A 355 3.98 -17.19 -5.35
CA SER A 355 4.99 -18.18 -5.72
C SER A 355 5.42 -19.01 -4.50
N LEU A 356 5.85 -18.35 -3.43
CA LEU A 356 6.35 -18.98 -2.23
C LEU A 356 5.23 -19.68 -1.46
N GLY A 357 4.05 -19.08 -1.38
CA GLY A 357 2.88 -19.69 -0.74
C GLY A 357 2.44 -20.97 -1.43
N THR A 358 2.55 -21.04 -2.77
CA THR A 358 2.28 -22.26 -3.55
C THR A 358 3.38 -23.32 -3.37
N LEU A 359 4.64 -22.90 -3.23
CA LEU A 359 5.78 -23.80 -3.02
C LEU A 359 5.75 -24.44 -1.64
N ILE A 360 5.46 -23.66 -0.60
CA ILE A 360 5.48 -24.12 0.80
C ILE A 360 4.18 -24.86 1.17
N SER A 361 3.04 -24.49 0.57
CA SER A 361 1.75 -25.10 0.93
C SER A 361 1.47 -26.34 0.08
N GLY A 362 1.32 -27.49 0.73
CA GLY A 362 0.78 -28.68 0.07
C GLY A 362 -0.60 -28.43 -0.55
N LYS A 363 -0.95 -29.19 -1.60
CA LYS A 363 -2.21 -29.02 -2.36
C LYS A 363 -3.47 -29.08 -1.49
N ASN A 364 -3.43 -29.85 -0.40
CA ASN A 364 -4.52 -30.02 0.57
C ASN A 364 -4.39 -29.12 1.81
N SER A 365 -3.41 -28.20 1.84
CA SER A 365 -3.22 -27.31 2.99
C SER A 365 -4.39 -26.37 3.16
N ILE A 366 -4.84 -26.17 4.38
CA ILE A 366 -5.91 -25.21 4.73
C ILE A 366 -5.37 -24.04 5.55
N SER A 367 -4.05 -23.87 5.62
CA SER A 367 -3.41 -22.81 6.40
C SER A 367 -3.64 -21.42 5.81
N THR A 368 -3.38 -20.39 6.62
CA THR A 368 -3.36 -18.99 6.17
C THR A 368 -2.46 -18.79 4.98
N VAL A 369 -1.23 -19.34 5.01
CA VAL A 369 -0.26 -19.21 3.91
C VAL A 369 -0.84 -19.75 2.59
N SER A 370 -1.57 -20.87 2.67
CA SER A 370 -2.18 -21.47 1.49
C SER A 370 -3.35 -20.63 0.94
N THR A 371 -4.13 -20.03 1.83
CA THR A 371 -5.26 -19.15 1.47
C THR A 371 -4.76 -17.81 0.92
N ALA A 372 -3.75 -17.22 1.55
CA ALA A 372 -3.07 -16.01 1.10
C ALA A 372 -2.45 -16.19 -0.29
N ALA A 373 -2.03 -17.40 -0.67
CA ALA A 373 -1.52 -17.67 -2.00
C ALA A 373 -2.61 -17.66 -3.10
N GLN A 374 -3.90 -17.57 -2.78
CA GLN A 374 -4.99 -17.67 -3.77
C GLN A 374 -5.20 -16.39 -4.58
N LEU A 375 -5.53 -16.54 -5.87
CA LEU A 375 -5.66 -15.46 -6.85
C LEU A 375 -6.59 -14.31 -6.42
N TRP A 376 -7.68 -14.61 -5.71
CA TRP A 376 -8.66 -13.61 -5.29
C TRP A 376 -8.11 -12.57 -4.31
N ASN A 377 -6.98 -12.83 -3.64
CA ASN A 377 -6.29 -11.85 -2.79
C ASN A 377 -5.62 -10.73 -3.58
N TYR A 378 -5.39 -10.91 -4.88
CA TYR A 378 -4.52 -10.03 -5.66
C TYR A 378 -5.20 -9.32 -6.84
N PRO A 379 -6.29 -8.54 -6.62
CA PRO A 379 -6.72 -7.54 -7.58
C PRO A 379 -5.61 -6.52 -7.90
N SER A 380 -5.75 -5.82 -9.02
CA SER A 380 -4.85 -4.74 -9.44
C SER A 380 -4.57 -3.75 -8.31
N ILE A 381 -3.36 -3.19 -8.28
CA ILE A 381 -2.93 -2.29 -7.21
C ILE A 381 -3.68 -0.97 -7.32
N PHE A 382 -3.72 -0.35 -8.51
CA PHE A 382 -4.44 0.89 -8.79
C PHE A 382 -5.79 0.64 -9.47
N GLY A 383 -6.70 1.59 -9.29
CA GLY A 383 -7.99 1.67 -9.96
C GLY A 383 -7.90 2.40 -11.29
N SER A 384 -9.03 2.62 -11.95
CA SER A 384 -9.07 3.32 -13.23
C SER A 384 -8.88 4.83 -13.08
N VAL A 385 -8.18 5.44 -14.04
CA VAL A 385 -8.07 6.90 -14.20
C VAL A 385 -9.43 7.53 -14.50
N SER A 386 -10.41 6.77 -15.01
CA SER A 386 -11.77 7.27 -15.21
C SER A 386 -12.41 7.80 -13.93
N GLN A 387 -11.99 7.31 -12.76
CA GLN A 387 -12.46 7.81 -11.48
C GLN A 387 -11.98 9.25 -11.21
N VAL A 388 -10.81 9.64 -11.71
CA VAL A 388 -10.33 11.03 -11.67
C VAL A 388 -11.17 11.90 -12.59
N LEU A 389 -11.52 11.40 -13.77
CA LEU A 389 -12.39 12.14 -14.70
C LEU A 389 -13.80 12.33 -14.11
N ASP A 390 -14.39 11.29 -13.52
CA ASP A 390 -15.77 11.35 -13.03
C ASP A 390 -15.90 11.97 -11.62
N HIS A 391 -14.85 11.89 -10.78
CA HIS A 391 -14.90 12.28 -9.36
C HIS A 391 -13.73 13.17 -8.89
N GLY A 392 -12.86 13.62 -9.78
CA GLY A 392 -11.77 14.54 -9.46
C GLY A 392 -10.77 13.99 -8.44
N LEU A 393 -10.30 14.86 -7.54
CA LEU A 393 -9.32 14.57 -6.51
C LEU A 393 -9.85 13.55 -5.49
N ALA A 394 -11.17 13.55 -5.23
CA ALA A 394 -11.81 12.53 -4.42
C ALA A 394 -11.75 11.15 -5.09
N GLY A 395 -11.90 11.10 -6.42
CA GLY A 395 -11.69 9.89 -7.21
C GLY A 395 -10.25 9.41 -7.20
N PHE A 396 -9.29 10.34 -7.33
CA PHE A 396 -7.87 10.06 -7.27
C PHE A 396 -7.49 9.33 -5.98
N TRP A 397 -7.73 9.92 -4.82
CA TRP A 397 -7.38 9.31 -3.52
C TRP A 397 -8.32 8.16 -3.12
N GLY A 398 -9.61 8.33 -3.36
CA GLY A 398 -10.65 7.43 -2.85
C GLY A 398 -10.96 6.23 -3.73
N SER A 399 -10.45 6.15 -4.96
CA SER A 399 -10.79 5.08 -5.91
C SER A 399 -9.70 4.70 -6.91
N THR A 400 -8.71 5.56 -7.17
CA THR A 400 -7.60 5.25 -8.11
C THR A 400 -6.33 4.85 -7.37
N TRP A 401 -5.90 5.62 -6.37
CA TRP A 401 -4.69 5.39 -5.58
C TRP A 401 -4.75 4.04 -4.85
N HIS A 402 -3.63 3.33 -4.67
CA HIS A 402 -3.50 1.86 -4.46
C HIS A 402 -4.41 1.11 -3.44
N GLN A 403 -5.21 1.78 -2.60
CA GLN A 403 -6.21 1.23 -1.64
C GLN A 403 -5.68 0.23 -0.61
N THR A 404 -4.37 -0.04 -0.54
CA THR A 404 -3.75 -0.97 0.42
C THR A 404 -4.09 -0.61 1.86
N PHE A 405 -4.12 0.67 2.19
CA PHE A 405 -4.29 1.17 3.56
C PHE A 405 -5.69 1.68 3.89
N ARG A 406 -6.64 1.53 2.94
CA ARG A 406 -7.95 2.17 3.03
C ARG A 406 -8.70 1.82 4.31
N TRP A 407 -8.68 0.55 4.69
CA TRP A 407 -9.41 0.10 5.87
C TRP A 407 -8.92 0.78 7.15
N ALA A 408 -7.60 0.87 7.33
CA ALA A 408 -7.02 1.49 8.51
C ALA A 408 -7.40 2.98 8.64
N PHE A 409 -7.45 3.69 7.51
CA PHE A 409 -7.88 5.09 7.46
C PHE A 409 -9.39 5.27 7.71
N MET A 410 -10.20 4.25 7.44
CA MET A 410 -11.66 4.31 7.65
C MET A 410 -12.09 3.80 9.03
N ALA A 411 -11.32 2.91 9.66
CA ALA A 411 -11.71 2.20 10.88
C ALA A 411 -12.09 3.13 12.06
N PRO A 412 -11.35 4.22 12.38
CA PRO A 412 -11.74 5.10 13.48
C PRO A 412 -13.08 5.80 13.22
N THR A 413 -13.32 6.21 11.98
CA THR A 413 -14.60 6.82 11.59
C THR A 413 -15.76 5.84 11.75
N LEU A 414 -15.58 4.59 11.29
CA LEU A 414 -16.57 3.55 11.45
C LEU A 414 -16.81 3.22 12.92
N TRP A 415 -15.77 3.24 13.74
CA TRP A 415 -15.89 3.06 15.19
C TRP A 415 -16.73 4.16 15.84
N LEU A 416 -16.50 5.44 15.49
CA LEU A 416 -17.29 6.57 15.97
C LEU A 416 -18.77 6.46 15.56
N VAL A 417 -19.04 6.05 14.33
CA VAL A 417 -20.41 5.82 13.82
C VAL A 417 -21.09 4.65 14.54
N ASN A 418 -20.36 3.57 14.79
CA ASN A 418 -20.89 2.38 15.48
C ASN A 418 -21.19 2.66 16.95
N ARG A 419 -20.44 3.56 17.60
CA ARG A 419 -20.68 4.04 18.96
C ARG A 419 -21.80 5.08 19.06
N GLY A 420 -22.37 5.52 17.95
CA GLY A 420 -23.38 6.57 17.93
C GLY A 420 -22.85 7.99 18.18
N ILE A 421 -21.52 8.17 18.21
CA ILE A 421 -20.87 9.48 18.33
C ILE A 421 -21.04 10.28 17.03
N LEU A 422 -20.94 9.60 15.88
CA LEU A 422 -21.24 10.17 14.58
C LEU A 422 -22.56 9.59 14.02
N PRO A 423 -23.36 10.40 13.32
CA PRO A 423 -24.63 9.95 12.79
C PRO A 423 -24.44 8.93 11.64
N LYS A 424 -25.30 7.90 11.63
CA LYS A 424 -25.38 6.87 10.59
C LYS A 424 -26.06 7.42 9.33
N GLY A 425 -25.78 6.81 8.18
CA GLY A 425 -26.47 7.12 6.93
C GLY A 425 -27.94 6.70 7.00
N LYS A 426 -28.84 7.56 6.54
CA LYS A 426 -30.25 7.19 6.35
C LYS A 426 -30.35 6.34 5.08
N ALA A 427 -31.05 5.21 5.16
CA ALA A 427 -31.43 4.44 3.98
C ALA A 427 -32.27 5.35 3.07
N VAL A 428 -31.86 5.51 1.81
CA VAL A 428 -32.66 6.23 0.83
C VAL A 428 -33.75 5.27 0.39
N CYS A 429 -34.93 5.37 1.02
CA CYS A 429 -36.13 4.73 0.51
C CYS A 429 -36.34 5.26 -0.92
N GLY A 430 -36.06 4.42 -1.91
CA GLY A 430 -36.42 4.73 -3.29
C GLY A 430 -37.92 4.97 -3.33
N LYS A 431 -38.33 6.12 -3.85
CA LYS A 431 -39.74 6.50 -4.03
C LYS A 431 -40.56 5.28 -4.48
N ALA A 432 -41.40 4.78 -3.58
CA ALA A 432 -42.34 3.69 -3.82
C ALA A 432 -43.53 4.16 -4.69
N THR A 433 -43.26 4.73 -5.86
CA THR A 433 -44.29 5.26 -6.78
C THR A 433 -44.40 4.49 -8.10
N GLU A 434 -43.59 3.45 -8.34
CA GLU A 434 -43.68 2.66 -9.59
C GLU A 434 -44.23 1.24 -9.43
N ILE A 435 -44.54 0.79 -8.20
CA ILE A 435 -45.14 -0.55 -7.99
C ILE A 435 -46.67 -0.53 -8.03
N LYS A 436 -47.32 0.64 -7.95
CA LYS A 436 -48.79 0.73 -8.02
C LYS A 436 -49.40 0.65 -9.43
N ASN A 437 -48.60 0.74 -10.50
CA ASN A 437 -49.12 0.72 -11.87
C ASN A 437 -49.04 -0.65 -12.59
N MET A 438 -48.53 -1.70 -11.92
CA MET A 438 -48.54 -3.07 -12.46
C MET A 438 -49.59 -3.99 -11.81
N ALA A 439 -50.33 -3.51 -10.81
CA ALA A 439 -51.37 -4.30 -10.13
C ALA A 439 -52.76 -4.20 -10.79
N ASN A 440 -52.96 -3.32 -11.78
CA ASN A 440 -54.20 -3.21 -12.54
C ASN A 440 -53.94 -3.53 -14.02
N GLY A 441 -53.88 -4.82 -14.33
CA GLY A 441 -53.80 -5.35 -15.69
C GLY A 441 -54.34 -6.77 -15.70
N THR A 442 -55.66 -6.88 -15.84
CA THR A 442 -56.47 -8.10 -15.89
C THR A 442 -56.11 -9.05 -17.03
N ASN A 443 -56.13 -10.35 -16.71
CA ASN A 443 -56.48 -11.54 -17.51
C ASN A 443 -56.13 -11.58 -19.01
N GLY A 444 -55.20 -12.48 -19.38
CA GLY A 444 -55.03 -12.97 -20.74
C GLY A 444 -54.15 -14.22 -20.78
N THR A 445 -54.75 -15.37 -21.05
CA THR A 445 -54.12 -16.66 -21.32
C THR A 445 -53.24 -16.62 -22.58
N ALA A 446 -51.99 -17.07 -22.51
CA ALA A 446 -51.24 -17.47 -23.71
C ALA A 446 -50.11 -18.48 -23.40
N LYS A 447 -49.94 -19.39 -24.36
CA LYS A 447 -49.19 -20.66 -24.36
C LYS A 447 -47.68 -20.53 -24.19
N ALA A 448 -47.10 -21.64 -23.74
CA ALA A 448 -45.68 -21.96 -23.79
C ALA A 448 -45.11 -21.91 -25.22
N ASN A 449 -43.89 -21.38 -25.34
CA ASN A 449 -42.91 -21.79 -26.34
C ASN A 449 -41.50 -21.50 -25.82
N GLY A 450 -40.62 -22.49 -25.99
CA GLY A 450 -39.22 -22.43 -25.58
C GLY A 450 -38.39 -21.54 -26.51
N ALA A 451 -37.48 -20.77 -25.92
CA ALA A 451 -36.30 -20.23 -26.57
C ALA A 451 -35.26 -19.86 -25.50
N ASN A 452 -34.02 -20.30 -25.72
CA ASN A 452 -32.84 -19.96 -24.92
C ASN A 452 -32.72 -18.45 -24.71
N GLY A 453 -32.84 -18.02 -23.45
CA GLY A 453 -32.59 -16.65 -23.03
C GLY A 453 -31.61 -16.64 -21.86
N HIS A 454 -30.40 -16.13 -22.09
CA HIS A 454 -29.44 -15.79 -21.05
C HIS A 454 -30.10 -14.80 -20.07
N ILE A 455 -30.59 -15.29 -18.93
CA ILE A 455 -31.11 -14.43 -17.86
C ILE A 455 -29.89 -13.77 -17.19
N SER A 456 -29.57 -12.56 -17.66
CA SER A 456 -28.77 -11.61 -16.89
C SER A 456 -29.49 -11.33 -15.58
N LYS A 457 -29.12 -12.04 -14.51
CA LYS A 457 -29.59 -11.76 -13.15
C LYS A 457 -29.05 -10.38 -12.76
N ARG A 458 -29.88 -9.37 -13.01
CA ARG A 458 -29.71 -7.98 -12.57
C ARG A 458 -29.46 -7.99 -11.06
N SER A 459 -28.24 -7.66 -10.67
CA SER A 459 -27.83 -7.51 -9.28
C SER A 459 -28.81 -6.60 -8.54
N MET A 460 -29.31 -7.02 -7.37
CA MET A 460 -30.16 -6.17 -6.53
C MET A 460 -29.48 -4.82 -6.26
N PRO A 461 -30.20 -3.69 -6.36
CA PRO A 461 -29.64 -2.40 -5.99
C PRO A 461 -29.36 -2.41 -4.49
N GLN A 462 -28.08 -2.36 -4.10
CA GLN A 462 -27.74 -2.00 -2.72
C GLN A 462 -28.29 -0.59 -2.46
N GLU A 463 -29.20 -0.50 -1.50
CA GLU A 463 -29.76 0.74 -0.98
C GLU A 463 -28.60 1.62 -0.48
N LYS A 464 -28.30 2.70 -1.21
CA LYS A 464 -27.19 3.59 -0.88
C LYS A 464 -27.62 4.50 0.27
N ALA A 465 -27.34 4.09 1.50
CA ALA A 465 -27.39 5.01 2.63
C ALA A 465 -26.28 6.07 2.45
N HIS A 466 -26.66 7.33 2.24
CA HIS A 466 -25.70 8.42 2.19
C HIS A 466 -25.34 8.84 3.62
N LEU A 467 -24.05 8.78 3.95
CA LEU A 467 -23.55 9.29 5.23
C LEU A 467 -23.78 10.81 5.32
N PRO A 468 -24.18 11.33 6.49
CA PRO A 468 -24.31 12.78 6.71
C PRO A 468 -23.01 13.53 6.43
N ALA A 469 -23.13 14.81 6.08
CA ALA A 469 -21.98 15.66 5.73
C ALA A 469 -20.92 15.70 6.84
N ILE A 470 -21.35 15.83 8.11
CA ILE A 470 -20.45 15.83 9.26
C ILE A 470 -19.63 14.53 9.36
N THR A 471 -20.29 13.36 9.22
CA THR A 471 -19.62 12.05 9.24
C THR A 471 -18.60 11.92 8.11
N ARG A 472 -18.94 12.42 6.91
CA ARG A 472 -18.04 12.41 5.76
C ARG A 472 -16.84 13.31 5.97
N LEU A 473 -17.04 14.52 6.51
CA LEU A 473 -15.97 15.48 6.79
C LEU A 473 -15.04 14.96 7.89
N THR A 474 -15.58 14.48 9.01
CA THR A 474 -14.77 13.88 10.08
C THR A 474 -13.96 12.72 9.54
N GLY A 475 -14.57 11.84 8.73
CA GLY A 475 -13.84 10.73 8.14
C GLY A 475 -12.75 11.14 7.16
N LEU A 476 -12.95 12.22 6.42
CA LEU A 476 -11.93 12.81 5.55
C LEU A 476 -10.74 13.34 6.37
N VAL A 477 -11.02 14.12 7.42
CA VAL A 477 -9.99 14.69 8.31
C VAL A 477 -9.18 13.58 8.99
N ILE A 478 -9.84 12.56 9.52
CA ILE A 478 -9.17 11.40 10.13
C ILE A 478 -8.28 10.70 9.11
N ALA A 479 -8.80 10.37 7.91
CA ALA A 479 -8.06 9.63 6.90
C ALA A 479 -6.81 10.38 6.42
N PHE A 480 -6.93 11.66 6.07
CA PHE A 480 -5.79 12.46 5.62
C PHE A 480 -4.84 12.81 6.76
N GLY A 481 -5.33 12.98 8.00
CA GLY A 481 -4.50 13.16 9.18
C GLY A 481 -3.66 11.92 9.51
N GLN A 482 -4.24 10.72 9.42
CA GLN A 482 -3.49 9.47 9.58
C GLN A 482 -2.44 9.29 8.48
N SER A 483 -2.76 9.64 7.23
CA SER A 483 -1.79 9.65 6.13
C SER A 483 -0.65 10.65 6.38
N ALA A 484 -0.97 11.85 6.89
CA ALA A 484 0.00 12.89 7.21
C ALA A 484 1.00 12.41 8.28
N ILE A 485 0.51 11.82 9.38
CA ILE A 485 1.36 11.27 10.46
C ILE A 485 2.25 10.14 9.94
N LEU A 486 1.70 9.25 9.10
CA LEU A 486 2.45 8.12 8.53
C LEU A 486 3.66 8.61 7.72
N HIS A 487 3.48 9.64 6.89
CA HIS A 487 4.57 10.19 6.09
C HIS A 487 5.51 11.13 6.86
N ALA A 488 5.03 11.78 7.92
CA ALA A 488 5.90 12.48 8.87
C ALA A 488 6.86 11.51 9.55
N ALA A 489 6.36 10.36 10.02
CA ALA A 489 7.19 9.31 10.62
C ALA A 489 8.27 8.81 9.65
N ALA A 490 7.94 8.67 8.36
CA ALA A 490 8.88 8.26 7.32
C ALA A 490 10.01 9.28 7.09
N SER A 491 9.69 10.58 7.13
CA SER A 491 10.67 11.67 7.05
C SER A 491 11.62 11.67 8.25
N GLU A 492 11.09 11.35 9.43
CA GLU A 492 11.85 11.35 10.69
C GLU A 492 12.88 10.22 10.80
N THR A 493 12.65 9.08 10.15
CA THR A 493 13.60 7.96 10.17
C THR A 493 14.63 8.01 9.04
N ALA A 494 14.58 9.03 8.19
CA ALA A 494 15.58 9.24 7.15
C ALA A 494 16.95 9.57 7.75
N LEU A 495 18.00 9.30 6.95
CA LEU A 495 19.39 9.53 7.30
C LEU A 495 19.72 11.01 7.59
N PRO A 496 19.27 11.99 6.78
CA PRO A 496 19.64 13.38 6.98
C PRO A 496 18.89 13.99 8.18
N THR A 497 19.51 14.94 8.89
CA THR A 497 18.87 15.60 10.04
C THR A 497 18.09 16.86 9.68
N HIS A 498 18.23 17.33 8.44
CA HIS A 498 17.57 18.53 7.92
C HIS A 498 16.28 18.21 7.13
N THR A 499 15.71 17.02 7.32
CA THR A 499 14.39 16.70 6.78
C THR A 499 13.31 17.57 7.42
N LEU A 500 12.22 17.76 6.70
CA LEU A 500 11.11 18.63 7.08
C LEU A 500 9.83 17.80 7.10
N TRP A 501 9.64 17.03 8.18
CA TRP A 501 8.48 16.15 8.38
C TRP A 501 7.12 16.83 8.18
N TRP A 502 7.05 18.15 8.38
CA TRP A 502 5.84 18.94 8.17
C TRP A 502 5.47 19.09 6.69
N GLY A 503 6.43 18.93 5.75
CA GLY A 503 6.20 19.03 4.31
C GLY A 503 5.20 17.98 3.81
N PRO A 504 5.49 16.67 3.96
CA PRO A 504 4.54 15.61 3.65
C PRO A 504 3.23 15.75 4.44
N THR A 505 3.33 16.14 5.72
CA THR A 505 2.15 16.38 6.58
C THR A 505 1.19 17.38 5.93
N LEU A 506 1.72 18.54 5.54
CA LEU A 506 0.95 19.62 4.93
C LEU A 506 0.40 19.21 3.56
N PHE A 507 1.17 18.46 2.75
CA PHE A 507 0.69 17.94 1.47
C PHE A 507 -0.57 17.07 1.62
N PHE A 508 -0.60 16.15 2.58
CA PHE A 508 -1.77 15.29 2.80
C PHE A 508 -2.95 16.06 3.41
N VAL A 509 -2.71 16.97 4.35
CA VAL A 509 -3.77 17.84 4.88
C VAL A 509 -4.39 18.70 3.76
N LEU A 510 -3.56 19.33 2.91
CA LEU A 510 -4.01 20.10 1.77
C LEU A 510 -4.70 19.23 0.71
N SER A 511 -4.34 17.97 0.56
CA SER A 511 -5.08 17.03 -0.30
C SER A 511 -6.52 16.81 0.20
N GLY A 512 -6.71 16.70 1.52
CA GLY A 512 -8.04 16.68 2.14
C GLY A 512 -8.82 17.97 1.92
N VAL A 513 -8.17 19.13 2.12
CA VAL A 513 -8.77 20.46 1.84
C VAL A 513 -9.17 20.56 0.37
N GLY A 514 -8.33 20.12 -0.56
CA GLY A 514 -8.62 20.12 -1.98
C GLY A 514 -9.86 19.30 -2.34
N VAL A 515 -10.06 18.15 -1.69
CA VAL A 515 -11.27 17.34 -1.86
C VAL A 515 -12.53 18.11 -1.42
N VAL A 516 -12.45 18.85 -0.31
CA VAL A 516 -13.57 19.68 0.16
C VAL A 516 -13.82 20.85 -0.80
N VAL A 517 -12.78 21.60 -1.15
CA VAL A 517 -12.86 22.74 -2.07
C VAL A 517 -13.45 22.33 -3.41
N GLN A 518 -12.95 21.24 -4.01
CA GLN A 518 -13.48 20.73 -5.27
C GLN A 518 -14.96 20.33 -5.13
N GLY A 519 -15.31 19.68 -4.01
CA GLY A 519 -16.67 19.25 -3.69
C GLY A 519 -17.66 20.39 -3.45
N ILE A 520 -17.19 21.62 -3.23
CA ILE A 520 -18.03 22.83 -3.11
C ILE A 520 -18.09 23.58 -4.44
N VAL A 521 -16.94 23.78 -5.09
CA VAL A 521 -16.81 24.64 -6.28
C VAL A 521 -17.37 23.99 -7.55
N LEU A 522 -17.04 22.72 -7.81
CA LEU A 522 -17.39 22.04 -9.06
C LEU A 522 -18.84 21.52 -9.13
N PRO A 523 -19.56 21.25 -8.03
CA PRO A 523 -20.99 20.91 -8.09
C PRO A 523 -21.93 22.11 -8.25
N SER A 524 -21.42 23.31 -8.56
CA SER A 524 -22.22 24.52 -8.76
C SER A 524 -23.31 24.31 -9.83
N ALA A 525 -24.40 25.08 -9.73
CA ALA A 525 -25.52 25.00 -10.66
C ALA A 525 -25.07 25.19 -12.13
N VAL A 526 -24.02 25.98 -12.34
CA VAL A 526 -23.38 26.23 -13.64
C VAL A 526 -22.72 24.95 -14.17
N MET A 527 -21.87 24.31 -13.36
CA MET A 527 -21.13 23.11 -13.77
C MET A 527 -22.05 21.92 -14.07
N LYS A 528 -23.20 21.82 -13.39
CA LYS A 528 -24.19 20.77 -13.65
C LYS A 528 -24.85 20.88 -15.04
N ARG A 529 -24.88 22.08 -15.64
CA ARG A 529 -25.42 22.32 -17.00
C ARG A 529 -24.44 21.94 -18.11
N LEU A 530 -23.15 21.75 -17.79
CA LEU A 530 -22.14 21.41 -18.78
C LEU A 530 -22.22 19.93 -19.22
N PRO A 531 -21.87 19.63 -20.49
CA PRO A 531 -21.75 18.25 -20.97
C PRO A 531 -20.78 17.41 -20.12
N ARG A 532 -20.97 16.08 -20.11
CA ARG A 532 -20.13 15.16 -19.33
C ARG A 532 -18.63 15.36 -19.57
N ARG A 533 -18.21 15.48 -20.84
CA ARG A 533 -16.79 15.68 -21.19
C ARG A 533 -16.22 16.96 -20.59
N ALA A 534 -16.97 18.07 -20.62
CA ALA A 534 -16.53 19.34 -20.03
C ALA A 534 -16.35 19.23 -18.51
N ARG A 535 -17.28 18.55 -17.80
CA ARG A 535 -17.12 18.27 -16.37
C ARG A 535 -15.93 17.37 -16.07
N GLN A 536 -15.68 16.37 -16.91
CA GLN A 536 -14.53 15.47 -16.78
C GLN A 536 -13.20 16.21 -16.97
N VAL A 537 -13.14 17.11 -17.96
CA VAL A 537 -11.98 17.99 -18.17
C VAL A 537 -11.79 18.91 -16.95
N ALA A 538 -12.85 19.53 -16.43
CA ALA A 538 -12.75 20.37 -15.24
C ALA A 538 -12.26 19.59 -14.00
N ASN A 539 -12.76 18.37 -13.79
CA ASN A 539 -12.27 17.49 -12.72
C ASN A 539 -10.79 17.16 -12.89
N LEU A 540 -10.36 16.83 -14.11
CA LEU A 540 -8.97 16.52 -14.42
C LEU A 540 -8.07 17.74 -14.18
N LEU A 541 -8.42 18.90 -14.76
CA LEU A 541 -7.65 20.13 -14.62
C LEU A 541 -7.53 20.58 -13.15
N PHE A 542 -8.62 20.51 -12.39
CA PHE A 542 -8.56 20.82 -10.96
C PHE A 542 -7.64 19.83 -10.23
N THR A 543 -7.76 18.52 -10.51
CA THR A 543 -6.95 17.50 -9.84
C THR A 543 -5.46 17.70 -10.13
N LEU A 544 -5.10 17.87 -11.40
CA LEU A 544 -3.72 18.08 -11.83
C LEU A 544 -3.17 19.41 -11.30
N GLY A 545 -3.94 20.50 -11.37
CA GLY A 545 -3.56 21.80 -10.86
C GLY A 545 -3.34 21.79 -9.34
N TRP A 546 -4.25 21.17 -8.58
CA TRP A 546 -4.14 21.07 -7.13
C TRP A 546 -2.93 20.22 -6.71
N LEU A 547 -2.74 19.06 -7.34
CA LEU A 547 -1.58 18.21 -7.07
C LEU A 547 -0.29 18.96 -7.43
N HIS A 548 -0.19 19.60 -8.59
CA HIS A 548 1.00 20.37 -8.96
C HIS A 548 1.30 21.51 -7.98
N ALA A 549 0.27 22.24 -7.52
CA ALA A 549 0.43 23.33 -6.57
C ALA A 549 0.90 22.90 -5.17
N THR A 550 0.71 21.63 -4.81
CA THR A 550 0.95 21.14 -3.44
C THR A 550 2.03 20.06 -3.33
N ILE A 551 2.29 19.29 -4.41
CA ILE A 551 3.19 18.13 -4.39
C ILE A 551 4.65 18.50 -4.08
N TRP A 552 5.07 19.74 -4.37
CA TRP A 552 6.41 20.22 -4.04
C TRP A 552 6.71 20.10 -2.55
N LEU A 553 5.71 20.24 -1.66
CA LEU A 553 5.89 20.04 -0.21
C LEU A 553 6.37 18.63 0.12
N PHE A 554 5.85 17.64 -0.60
CA PHE A 554 6.22 16.24 -0.44
C PHE A 554 7.54 15.92 -1.15
N LEU A 555 7.77 16.49 -2.33
CA LEU A 555 9.00 16.26 -3.09
C LEU A 555 10.21 16.92 -2.45
N ASP A 556 10.08 18.15 -1.93
CA ASP A 556 11.17 18.85 -1.23
C ASP A 556 11.69 17.96 -0.08
N ASP A 557 10.77 17.38 0.70
CA ASP A 557 11.13 16.54 1.84
C ASP A 557 11.66 15.17 1.42
N THR A 558 11.05 14.48 0.46
CA THR A 558 11.57 13.17 0.01
C THR A 558 12.95 13.29 -0.65
N SER A 559 13.24 14.43 -1.29
CA SER A 559 14.58 14.76 -1.75
C SER A 559 15.55 15.03 -0.59
N ARG A 560 15.15 15.81 0.42
CA ARG A 560 15.95 16.00 1.65
C ARG A 560 16.20 14.70 2.39
N CYS A 561 15.27 13.74 2.34
CA CYS A 561 15.43 12.42 2.95
C CYS A 561 16.50 11.56 2.24
N GLY A 562 16.90 11.95 1.02
CA GLY A 562 17.74 11.13 0.15
C GLY A 562 17.00 9.93 -0.45
N LEU A 563 15.66 9.92 -0.45
CA LEU A 563 14.86 8.78 -0.92
C LEU A 563 15.22 8.39 -2.36
N TRP A 564 15.48 9.39 -3.21
CA TRP A 564 15.82 9.22 -4.62
C TRP A 564 17.27 8.78 -4.87
N LEU A 565 18.10 8.69 -3.81
CA LEU A 565 19.44 8.12 -3.90
C LEU A 565 19.42 6.59 -3.94
N PHE A 566 18.33 5.96 -3.49
CA PHE A 566 18.16 4.52 -3.63
C PHE A 566 17.71 4.16 -5.06
N GLU A 567 18.45 3.24 -5.68
CA GLU A 567 18.15 2.75 -7.01
C GLU A 567 17.67 1.29 -6.92
N PRO A 568 16.35 1.02 -6.98
CA PRO A 568 15.80 -0.33 -6.82
C PRO A 568 16.04 -1.26 -8.03
N VAL A 569 16.87 -0.82 -8.98
CA VAL A 569 17.13 -1.45 -10.28
C VAL A 569 18.60 -1.91 -10.33
N PRO A 570 18.92 -3.16 -9.95
CA PRO A 570 20.31 -3.59 -9.82
C PRO A 570 21.12 -3.54 -11.13
N PHE A 571 20.43 -3.50 -12.27
CA PHE A 571 21.00 -3.20 -13.58
C PHE A 571 20.21 -2.05 -14.25
N SER A 572 20.90 -1.10 -14.86
CA SER A 572 20.33 0.10 -15.49
C SER A 572 20.44 0.03 -17.01
N PRO A 573 19.41 -0.45 -17.73
CA PRO A 573 19.38 -0.43 -19.20
C PRO A 573 19.59 0.96 -19.79
N THR A 574 19.07 2.00 -19.12
CA THR A 574 19.21 3.39 -19.57
C THR A 574 20.67 3.83 -19.59
N ARG A 575 21.42 3.60 -18.50
CA ARG A 575 22.86 3.93 -18.46
C ARG A 575 23.65 3.08 -19.44
N TYR A 576 23.32 1.79 -19.56
CA TYR A 576 23.97 0.91 -20.53
C TYR A 576 23.82 1.44 -21.97
N LEU A 577 22.61 1.84 -22.37
CA LEU A 577 22.35 2.43 -23.69
C LEU A 577 23.08 3.76 -23.88
N ILE A 578 23.12 4.63 -22.86
CA ILE A 578 23.87 5.90 -22.92
C ILE A 578 25.36 5.62 -23.18
N CYS A 579 25.98 4.69 -22.45
CA CYS A 579 27.37 4.31 -22.65
C CYS A 579 27.63 3.80 -24.07
N LEU A 580 26.75 2.93 -24.59
CA LEU A 580 26.86 2.42 -25.97
C LEU A 580 26.81 3.54 -27.01
N VAL A 581 25.89 4.50 -26.85
CA VAL A 581 25.75 5.63 -27.79
C VAL A 581 26.95 6.58 -27.72
N GLN A 582 27.53 6.78 -26.53
CA GLN A 582 28.65 7.70 -26.32
C GLN A 582 30.02 7.09 -26.66
N GLY A 583 30.08 5.80 -27.04
CA GLY A 583 31.34 5.12 -27.34
C GLY A 583 32.28 5.01 -26.13
N ALA A 584 31.76 5.15 -24.92
CA ALA A 584 32.53 4.99 -23.70
C ALA A 584 32.80 3.50 -23.45
N GLU A 585 34.00 3.14 -22.98
CA GLU A 585 34.25 1.79 -22.49
C GLU A 585 33.19 1.43 -21.45
N THR A 586 32.48 0.32 -21.66
CA THR A 586 31.51 -0.15 -20.69
C THR A 586 32.30 -0.46 -19.42
N SER A 587 32.13 0.37 -18.39
CA SER A 587 32.63 0.08 -17.04
C SER A 587 32.32 -1.39 -16.77
N SER A 588 33.35 -2.19 -16.48
CA SER A 588 33.30 -3.64 -16.67
C SER A 588 31.95 -4.25 -16.28
N ILE A 589 31.44 -5.13 -17.14
CA ILE A 589 30.24 -5.96 -16.89
C ILE A 589 30.31 -6.67 -15.52
N ILE A 590 31.50 -6.76 -14.94
CA ILE A 590 31.82 -7.32 -13.63
C ILE A 590 32.63 -6.27 -12.84
N SER A 591 31.98 -5.22 -12.37
CA SER A 591 32.43 -4.54 -11.16
C SER A 591 31.20 -4.38 -10.29
N PRO A 592 31.08 -5.14 -9.17
CA PRO A 592 30.16 -4.76 -8.12
C PRO A 592 30.44 -3.30 -7.84
N ALA A 593 29.42 -2.43 -7.86
CA ALA A 593 29.66 -1.07 -7.41
C ALA A 593 30.24 -1.23 -6.00
N GLY A 594 31.52 -0.86 -5.84
CA GLY A 594 32.18 -0.98 -4.55
C GLY A 594 31.38 -0.21 -3.50
N ASN A 595 31.80 -0.26 -2.25
CA ASN A 595 31.04 0.17 -1.07
C ASN A 595 30.16 1.44 -1.23
N ASN A 596 30.49 2.43 -2.07
CA ASN A 596 29.62 3.58 -2.40
C ASN A 596 29.73 4.13 -3.84
N ARG A 597 30.28 3.38 -4.81
CA ARG A 597 30.83 3.96 -6.05
C ARG A 597 30.34 3.25 -7.30
N ALA A 598 29.11 3.53 -7.71
CA ALA A 598 28.61 3.01 -8.98
C ALA A 598 28.92 3.97 -10.14
N GLY A 599 29.14 5.27 -9.87
CA GLY A 599 29.45 6.23 -10.92
C GLY A 599 28.42 6.16 -12.06
N LEU A 600 28.93 6.05 -13.28
CA LEU A 600 28.15 5.89 -14.50
C LEU A 600 27.85 4.41 -14.86
N SER A 601 28.23 3.46 -14.01
CA SER A 601 28.02 2.02 -14.26
C SER A 601 26.54 1.67 -14.40
N ALA A 602 26.27 0.74 -15.32
CA ALA A 602 24.97 0.12 -15.48
C ALA A 602 24.61 -0.78 -14.29
N TRP A 603 25.58 -1.41 -13.61
CA TRP A 603 25.31 -2.20 -12.41
C TRP A 603 25.22 -1.31 -11.17
N ARG A 604 24.13 -1.45 -10.40
CA ARG A 604 23.76 -0.60 -9.25
C ARG A 604 23.70 -1.37 -7.91
N TRP A 605 24.45 -2.46 -7.78
CA TRP A 605 24.53 -3.21 -6.52
C TRP A 605 25.43 -2.51 -5.51
N TYR A 606 24.88 -1.98 -4.42
CA TYR A 606 25.66 -1.47 -3.29
C TYR A 606 25.60 -2.47 -2.13
N SER A 607 26.75 -2.83 -1.58
CA SER A 607 26.82 -3.72 -0.40
C SER A 607 26.03 -3.17 0.79
N ASP A 608 26.04 -1.85 0.96
CA ASP A 608 25.30 -1.12 1.99
C ASP A 608 23.77 -1.15 1.84
N ASP A 609 23.25 -1.57 0.68
CA ASP A 609 21.81 -1.71 0.48
C ASP A 609 21.29 -3.12 0.84
N LEU A 610 22.19 -4.07 1.10
CA LEU A 610 21.87 -5.45 1.44
C LEU A 610 21.65 -5.61 2.94
N ALA A 611 20.82 -6.61 3.29
CA ALA A 611 20.66 -7.01 4.68
C ALA A 611 21.99 -7.53 5.25
N TYR A 612 22.28 -7.19 6.50
CA TYR A 612 23.51 -7.59 7.19
C TYR A 612 23.21 -8.02 8.63
N TRP A 613 24.08 -8.83 9.21
CA TRP A 613 23.96 -9.20 10.62
C TRP A 613 24.47 -8.06 11.51
N HIS A 614 23.63 -7.59 12.43
CA HIS A 614 23.98 -6.62 13.45
C HIS A 614 24.01 -7.28 14.83
N THR A 615 25.05 -6.99 15.61
CA THR A 615 25.17 -7.43 17.00
C THR A 615 25.10 -6.21 17.91
N GLY A 616 23.99 -6.06 18.62
CA GLY A 616 23.77 -5.01 19.60
C GLY A 616 24.24 -5.39 21.00
N LYS A 617 24.01 -4.50 21.98
CA LYS A 617 24.40 -4.75 23.39
C LYS A 617 23.48 -5.75 24.07
N ARG A 618 22.25 -5.88 23.58
CA ARG A 618 21.20 -6.73 24.15
C ARG A 618 20.73 -7.73 23.09
N TRP A 619 20.20 -8.88 23.51
CA TRP A 619 19.79 -9.93 22.58
C TRP A 619 18.71 -9.47 21.59
N TRP A 620 17.83 -8.54 21.98
CA TRP A 620 16.79 -7.97 21.12
C TRP A 620 17.29 -6.85 20.19
N GLU A 621 18.54 -6.41 20.36
CA GLU A 621 19.24 -5.50 19.47
C GLU A 621 20.13 -6.26 18.46
N THR A 622 20.11 -7.59 18.48
CA THR A 622 20.93 -8.46 17.63
C THR A 622 20.06 -9.22 16.62
N GLY A 623 20.52 -9.33 15.38
CA GLY A 623 19.79 -10.02 14.31
C GLY A 623 20.04 -9.43 12.92
N LEU A 624 19.15 -9.76 11.98
CA LEU A 624 19.22 -9.25 10.61
C LEU A 624 18.72 -7.79 10.55
N ALA A 625 19.62 -6.89 10.16
CA ALA A 625 19.39 -5.48 9.90
C ALA A 625 19.32 -5.21 8.40
N ILE A 626 18.68 -4.09 8.04
CA ILE A 626 18.65 -3.53 6.68
C ILE A 626 19.07 -2.08 6.74
#